data_AF-A0A7S3KAU0-F1
#
_entry.id   AF-A0A7S3KAU0-F1
#
_cell.length_a   1.000
_cell.length_b   1.000
_cell.length_c   1.000
_cell.angle_alpha   90.00
_cell.angle_beta   90.00
_cell.angle_gamma   90.00
#
_symmetry.space_group_name_H-M   'P 1'
#
loop_
_entity.id
_entity.type
_entity.pdbx_description
1 polymer ?
#
loop_
_entity_poly.entity_id
_entity_poly.type
_entity_poly.pdbx_seq_one_letter_code
_entity_poly.pdbx_strand_id
1 'polypeptide(L)'
;EGKEPDHARTENKRITESTGKDITETGAKIGHDLKFHTNPEYLEQREKIWDELMEQQNKKLQEFPREEIKVTLPSGDVKEGTSFETSPMDIAKSISNSLANSIIVASVKYKNRVGTLDSALSKVEEVDYQSGEEGWILWDLTRALEGDCELKLHTFDDKEGKTVFWHSSAHVLGECMEVDFGVHLC
;
A
#
# COMPACT_ATOMS: atom_id res chain seq x y z
N GLU A 1 19.01 -36.89 -23.64
CA GLU A 1 20.27 -36.44 -23.00
C GLU A 1 20.67 -35.13 -23.67
N GLY A 2 20.55 -33.94 -23.10
CA GLY A 2 20.55 -33.55 -21.69
C GLY A 2 21.91 -32.95 -21.31
N LYS A 3 22.10 -31.65 -21.52
CA LYS A 3 22.83 -30.77 -20.58
C LYS A 3 22.61 -29.28 -20.92
N GLU A 4 22.13 -28.59 -19.90
CA GLU A 4 21.69 -27.19 -19.82
C GLU A 4 22.84 -26.17 -20.03
N PRO A 5 22.49 -24.89 -20.34
CA PRO A 5 23.44 -23.79 -20.33
C PRO A 5 23.96 -23.50 -18.91
N ASP A 6 25.27 -23.30 -18.81
CA ASP A 6 26.04 -23.03 -17.60
C ASP A 6 25.68 -21.64 -17.02
N HIS A 7 24.68 -21.61 -16.14
CA HIS A 7 24.30 -20.45 -15.34
C HIS A 7 24.82 -20.56 -13.89
N ALA A 8 26.02 -21.11 -13.70
CA ALA A 8 26.64 -21.11 -12.38
C ALA A 8 27.11 -19.69 -12.01
N ARG A 9 26.40 -19.06 -11.06
CA ARG A 9 26.85 -17.85 -10.37
C ARG A 9 28.06 -18.21 -9.53
N THR A 10 29.27 -17.88 -9.98
CA THR A 10 30.48 -18.00 -9.15
C THR A 10 30.41 -17.00 -8.00
N GLU A 11 29.98 -17.49 -6.84
CA GLU A 11 30.08 -16.77 -5.56
C GLU A 11 31.56 -16.58 -5.18
N ASN A 12 31.86 -15.43 -4.54
CA ASN A 12 33.19 -14.98 -4.08
C ASN A 12 34.09 -14.16 -5.03
N LYS A 13 33.51 -13.29 -5.86
CA LYS A 13 34.21 -12.06 -6.28
C LYS A 13 33.34 -10.86 -5.95
N ARG A 14 33.56 -10.27 -4.77
CA ARG A 14 33.09 -8.90 -4.52
C ARG A 14 33.86 -8.03 -5.53
N ILE A 15 33.14 -7.43 -6.47
CA ILE A 15 33.71 -6.52 -7.47
C ILE A 15 34.12 -5.27 -6.68
N THR A 16 35.40 -5.16 -6.32
CA THR A 16 35.92 -4.07 -5.48
C THR A 16 36.31 -2.83 -6.27
N GLU A 17 36.29 -2.91 -7.60
CA GLU A 17 36.62 -1.79 -8.48
C GLU A 17 35.35 -1.27 -9.14
N SER A 18 34.97 -0.05 -8.75
CA SER A 18 33.96 0.75 -9.43
C SER A 18 34.51 1.18 -10.79
N THR A 19 33.89 0.74 -11.88
CA THR A 19 34.15 1.26 -13.24
C THR A 19 33.29 2.49 -13.58
N GLY A 20 32.88 3.27 -12.57
CA GLY A 20 32.17 4.53 -12.74
C GLY A 20 33.11 5.74 -12.76
N LYS A 21 32.77 6.79 -13.51
CA LYS A 21 33.44 8.10 -13.41
C LYS A 21 33.38 8.56 -11.96
N ASP A 22 34.55 8.81 -11.39
CA ASP A 22 34.68 9.25 -10.00
C ASP A 22 33.98 10.62 -9.84
N ILE A 23 33.12 10.73 -8.82
CA ILE A 23 32.33 11.94 -8.50
C ILE A 23 33.20 13.14 -8.06
N THR A 24 34.52 13.00 -8.15
CA THR A 24 35.52 13.98 -7.70
C THR A 24 35.82 15.06 -8.74
N GLU A 25 35.47 14.87 -10.02
CA GLU A 25 35.92 15.78 -11.11
C GLU A 25 35.01 16.99 -11.36
N THR A 26 33.78 16.99 -10.84
CA THR A 26 32.89 18.15 -10.88
C THR A 26 32.34 18.37 -9.48
N GLY A 27 32.81 19.42 -8.81
CA GLY A 27 32.45 19.78 -7.43
C GLY A 27 30.96 20.06 -7.16
N ALA A 28 30.07 19.77 -8.11
CA ALA A 28 28.64 19.66 -7.88
C ALA A 28 28.29 18.20 -7.64
N LYS A 29 28.47 17.74 -6.39
CA LYS A 29 27.85 16.49 -5.95
C LYS A 29 26.33 16.65 -6.10
N ILE A 30 25.64 15.60 -6.56
CA ILE A 30 24.18 15.54 -6.53
C ILE A 30 23.80 15.61 -5.04
N GLY A 31 23.22 16.73 -4.63
CA GLY A 31 22.98 17.06 -3.22
C GLY A 31 23.82 18.26 -2.78
N HIS A 32 23.13 19.34 -2.41
CA HIS A 32 23.73 20.42 -1.62
C HIS A 32 24.25 19.86 -0.27
N ASP A 33 24.96 20.68 0.51
CA ASP A 33 25.29 20.32 1.90
C ASP A 33 24.03 19.84 2.62
N LEU A 34 24.04 18.58 3.05
CA LEU A 34 22.94 17.97 3.80
C LEU A 34 22.82 18.70 5.13
N LYS A 35 21.82 19.57 5.25
CA LYS A 35 21.51 20.30 6.48
C LYS A 35 20.43 19.54 7.24
N PHE A 36 20.88 18.75 8.20
CA PHE A 36 19.99 18.09 9.14
C PHE A 36 19.30 19.12 10.02
N HIS A 37 17.99 19.05 10.08
CA HIS A 37 17.18 19.83 11.01
C HIS A 37 15.98 19.01 11.42
N THR A 38 15.63 19.13 12.70
CA THR A 38 14.50 18.41 13.29
C THR A 38 13.21 19.19 13.05
N ASN A 39 12.13 18.48 12.77
CA ASN A 39 10.78 19.02 12.57
C ASN A 39 10.72 20.14 11.51
N PRO A 40 10.99 19.81 10.24
CA PRO A 40 10.92 20.76 9.13
C PRO A 40 9.53 21.38 8.95
N GLU A 41 9.49 22.65 8.52
CA GLU A 41 8.24 23.42 8.32
C GLU A 41 7.30 22.81 7.27
N TYR A 42 7.84 22.10 6.27
CA TYR A 42 7.03 21.48 5.23
C TYR A 42 6.10 20.39 5.77
N LEU A 43 6.38 19.79 6.94
CA LEU A 43 5.50 18.78 7.55
C LEU A 43 4.17 19.40 7.98
N GLU A 44 4.21 20.56 8.63
CA GLU A 44 3.00 21.30 9.02
C GLU A 44 2.19 21.72 7.78
N GLN A 45 2.87 22.12 6.71
CA GLN A 45 2.22 22.45 5.44
C GLN A 45 1.53 21.23 4.81
N ARG A 46 2.19 20.07 4.83
CA ARG A 46 1.62 18.80 4.35
C ARG A 46 0.41 18.37 5.19
N GLU A 47 0.49 18.51 6.52
CA GLU A 47 -0.61 18.19 7.44
C GLU A 47 -1.84 19.06 7.15
N LYS A 48 -1.68 20.36 6.93
CA LYS A 48 -2.80 21.25 6.56
C LYS A 48 -3.46 20.83 5.25
N ILE A 49 -2.67 20.53 4.22
CA ILE A 49 -3.18 20.06 2.93
C ILE A 49 -3.91 18.71 3.12
N TRP A 50 -3.35 17.81 3.91
CA TRP A 50 -3.95 16.52 4.22
C TRP A 50 -5.30 16.68 4.91
N ASP A 51 -5.40 17.50 5.95
CA ASP A 51 -6.64 17.75 6.69
C ASP A 51 -7.74 18.31 5.78
N GLU A 52 -7.40 19.30 4.95
CA GLU A 52 -8.33 19.88 3.98
C GLU A 52 -8.85 18.84 2.97
N LEU A 53 -7.96 18.01 2.42
CA LEU A 53 -8.32 16.97 1.45
C LEU A 53 -9.11 15.83 2.11
N MET A 54 -8.73 15.42 3.32
CA MET A 54 -9.43 14.40 4.09
C MET A 54 -10.84 14.85 4.49
N GLU A 55 -11.02 16.11 4.88
CA GLU A 55 -12.35 16.65 5.15
C GLU A 55 -13.24 16.61 3.90
N GLN A 56 -12.70 17.01 2.74
CA GLN A 56 -13.41 16.92 1.46
C GLN A 56 -13.76 15.48 1.10
N GLN A 57 -12.82 14.55 1.30
CA GLN A 57 -13.04 13.13 1.03
C GLN A 57 -14.09 12.53 1.95
N ASN A 58 -14.09 12.88 3.24
CA ASN A 58 -15.10 12.46 4.20
C ASN A 58 -16.49 13.00 3.85
N LYS A 59 -16.60 14.25 3.38
CA LYS A 59 -17.87 14.81 2.89
C LYS A 59 -18.38 14.03 1.67
N LYS A 60 -17.52 13.81 0.67
CA LYS A 60 -17.87 12.99 -0.50
C LYS A 60 -18.30 11.58 -0.09
N LEU A 61 -17.60 10.95 0.84
CA LEU A 61 -17.93 9.63 1.34
C LEU A 61 -19.37 9.59 1.89
N GLN A 62 -19.84 10.63 2.57
CA GLN A 62 -21.22 10.70 3.09
C GLN A 62 -22.29 10.84 1.99
N GLU A 63 -21.92 11.37 0.82
CA GLU A 63 -22.86 11.55 -0.30
C GLU A 63 -23.14 10.27 -1.08
N PHE A 64 -22.27 9.26 -0.98
CA PHE A 64 -22.49 7.98 -1.66
C PHE A 64 -23.71 7.23 -1.09
N PRO A 65 -24.44 6.47 -1.92
CA PRO A 65 -25.58 5.69 -1.44
C PRO A 65 -25.12 4.51 -0.55
N ARG A 66 -25.94 4.20 0.47
CA ARG A 66 -25.78 3.08 1.41
C ARG A 66 -26.72 1.97 0.99
N GLU A 67 -26.20 1.09 0.15
CA GLU A 67 -26.91 -0.05 -0.39
C GLU A 67 -26.46 -1.33 0.31
N GLU A 68 -27.36 -2.29 0.44
CA GLU A 68 -27.01 -3.61 0.96
C GLU A 68 -26.07 -4.32 -0.03
N ILE A 69 -24.94 -4.82 0.48
CA ILE A 69 -23.93 -5.53 -0.30
C ILE A 69 -23.71 -6.94 0.23
N LYS A 70 -23.31 -7.82 -0.68
CA LYS A 70 -22.95 -9.21 -0.40
C LYS A 70 -21.46 -9.43 -0.58
N VAL A 71 -20.79 -9.75 0.51
CA VAL A 71 -19.36 -10.06 0.55
C VAL A 71 -19.17 -11.57 0.60
N THR A 72 -18.58 -12.14 -0.45
CA THR A 72 -18.32 -13.59 -0.55
C THR A 72 -16.91 -13.90 -0.06
N LEU A 73 -16.78 -14.77 0.93
CA LEU A 73 -15.50 -15.26 1.46
C LEU A 73 -14.99 -16.47 0.66
N PRO A 74 -13.70 -16.83 0.74
CA PRO A 74 -13.14 -17.96 0.00
C PRO A 74 -13.69 -19.32 0.47
N SER A 75 -14.23 -19.38 1.70
CA SER A 75 -14.95 -20.54 2.23
C SER A 75 -16.30 -20.79 1.52
N GLY A 76 -16.78 -19.82 0.73
CA GLY A 76 -18.12 -19.80 0.15
C GLY A 76 -19.16 -19.11 1.04
N ASP A 77 -18.78 -18.73 2.27
CA ASP A 77 -19.67 -18.00 3.17
C ASP A 77 -19.97 -16.60 2.62
N VAL A 78 -21.22 -16.17 2.74
CA VAL A 78 -21.65 -14.83 2.35
C VAL A 78 -21.94 -14.01 3.61
N LYS A 79 -21.36 -12.82 3.68
CA LYS A 79 -21.60 -11.82 4.72
C LYS A 79 -22.33 -10.63 4.12
N GLU A 80 -23.32 -10.15 4.85
CA GLU A 80 -24.05 -8.94 4.50
C GLU A 80 -23.31 -7.72 5.06
N GLY A 81 -23.38 -6.63 4.32
CA GLY A 81 -22.84 -5.34 4.74
C GLY A 81 -23.53 -4.20 4.02
N THR A 82 -23.06 -2.99 4.25
CA THR A 82 -23.56 -1.76 3.63
C THR A 82 -22.44 -1.10 2.84
N SER A 83 -22.69 -0.73 1.59
CA SER A 83 -21.73 -0.01 0.75
C SER A 83 -21.31 1.31 1.41
N PHE A 84 -20.03 1.65 1.29
CA PHE A 84 -19.41 2.85 1.87
C PHE A 84 -19.55 2.98 3.39
N GLU A 85 -19.82 1.87 4.09
CA GLU A 85 -19.86 1.80 5.56
C GLU A 85 -19.12 0.56 6.08
N THR A 86 -19.43 -0.63 5.56
CA THR A 86 -18.78 -1.87 5.99
C THR A 86 -17.38 -2.01 5.40
N SER A 87 -16.37 -2.25 6.24
CA SER A 87 -14.97 -2.47 5.84
C SER A 87 -14.56 -3.94 5.92
N PRO A 88 -13.47 -4.38 5.25
CA PRO A 88 -12.92 -5.72 5.44
C PRO A 88 -12.59 -6.04 6.91
N MET A 89 -12.17 -5.06 7.70
CA MET A 89 -11.92 -5.21 9.13
C MET A 89 -13.19 -5.59 9.88
N ASP A 90 -14.34 -5.00 9.53
CA ASP A 90 -15.62 -5.31 10.17
C ASP A 90 -16.08 -6.74 9.81
N ILE A 91 -15.88 -7.14 8.56
CA ILE A 91 -16.12 -8.52 8.12
C ILE A 91 -15.23 -9.49 8.90
N ALA A 92 -13.94 -9.18 9.05
CA ALA A 92 -13.01 -10.01 9.80
C ALA A 92 -13.41 -10.14 11.28
N LYS A 93 -13.79 -9.03 11.93
CA LYS A 93 -14.29 -9.01 13.32
C LYS A 93 -15.57 -9.83 13.48
N SER A 94 -16.45 -9.83 12.48
CA SER A 94 -17.68 -10.64 12.48
C SER A 94 -17.40 -12.16 12.44
N ILE A 95 -16.22 -12.56 11.96
CA ILE A 95 -15.78 -13.96 11.93
C ILE A 95 -15.11 -14.31 13.25
N SER A 96 -14.04 -13.59 13.63
CA SER A 96 -13.44 -13.69 14.96
C SER A 96 -12.46 -12.55 15.25
N ASN A 97 -12.33 -12.18 16.52
CA ASN A 97 -11.33 -11.20 16.96
C ASN A 97 -9.89 -11.67 16.71
N SER A 98 -9.61 -12.98 16.84
CA SER A 98 -8.28 -13.51 16.59
C SER A 98 -7.88 -13.36 15.12
N LEU A 99 -8.82 -13.64 14.20
CA LEU A 99 -8.59 -13.44 12.78
C LEU A 99 -8.38 -11.96 12.49
N ALA A 100 -9.27 -11.08 12.97
CA ALA A 100 -9.17 -9.63 12.79
C ALA A 100 -7.81 -9.05 13.23
N ASN A 101 -7.25 -9.56 14.33
CA ASN A 101 -5.94 -9.12 14.83
C ASN A 101 -4.75 -9.63 14.01
N SER A 102 -4.93 -10.68 13.20
CA SER A 102 -3.85 -11.32 12.43
C SER A 102 -3.76 -10.85 10.98
N ILE A 103 -4.81 -10.19 10.48
CA ILE A 103 -4.91 -9.76 9.09
C ILE A 103 -4.13 -8.46 8.90
N ILE A 104 -3.42 -8.36 7.79
CA ILE A 104 -2.62 -7.20 7.39
C ILE A 104 -3.29 -6.43 6.25
N VAL A 105 -3.84 -7.13 5.26
CA VAL A 105 -4.45 -6.52 4.07
C VAL A 105 -5.55 -7.41 3.50
N ALA A 106 -6.47 -6.82 2.74
CA ALA A 106 -7.46 -7.55 1.97
C ALA A 106 -7.16 -7.53 0.47
N SER A 107 -7.60 -8.57 -0.25
CA SER A 107 -7.82 -8.47 -1.69
C SER A 107 -9.32 -8.50 -1.97
N VAL A 108 -9.77 -7.58 -2.82
CA VAL A 108 -11.18 -7.43 -3.17
C VAL A 108 -11.33 -7.62 -4.68
N LYS A 109 -12.36 -8.38 -5.06
CA LYS A 109 -12.78 -8.52 -6.46
C LYS A 109 -14.25 -8.14 -6.57
N TYR A 110 -14.53 -6.96 -7.10
CA TYR A 110 -15.88 -6.43 -7.22
C TYR A 110 -16.64 -7.12 -8.36
N LYS A 111 -17.87 -7.58 -8.07
CA LYS A 111 -18.84 -8.05 -9.06
C LYS A 111 -19.65 -6.90 -9.62
N ASN A 112 -20.05 -5.97 -8.74
CA ASN A 112 -20.62 -4.68 -9.06
C ASN A 112 -20.01 -3.63 -8.14
N ARG A 113 -20.01 -2.36 -8.57
CA ARG A 113 -19.68 -1.22 -7.73
C ARG A 113 -20.82 -0.23 -7.79
N VAL A 114 -21.25 0.23 -6.63
CA VAL A 114 -22.28 1.26 -6.48
C VAL A 114 -21.69 2.65 -6.81
N GLY A 115 -20.40 2.83 -6.52
CA GLY A 115 -19.63 4.02 -6.90
C GLY A 115 -18.14 3.76 -6.68
N THR A 116 -17.29 4.77 -6.88
CA THR A 116 -15.88 4.69 -6.49
C THR A 116 -15.32 6.05 -6.08
N LEU A 117 -14.55 6.06 -5.00
CA LEU A 117 -13.82 7.25 -4.55
C LEU A 117 -12.55 7.49 -5.37
N ASP A 118 -12.09 6.50 -6.14
CA ASP A 118 -10.83 6.56 -6.88
C ASP A 118 -10.94 7.31 -8.21
N SER A 119 -12.13 7.80 -8.59
CA SER A 119 -12.38 8.41 -9.90
C SER A 119 -11.50 9.62 -10.23
N ALA A 120 -11.05 10.35 -9.22
CA ALA A 120 -10.17 11.51 -9.36
C ALA A 120 -8.68 11.20 -9.12
N LEU A 121 -8.35 9.96 -8.72
CA LEU A 121 -6.97 9.54 -8.51
C LEU A 121 -6.38 9.12 -9.85
N SER A 122 -5.34 9.81 -10.29
CA SER A 122 -4.42 9.24 -11.26
C SER A 122 -3.86 7.95 -10.66
N LYS A 123 -3.79 6.87 -11.45
CA LYS A 123 -3.04 5.67 -11.09
C LYS A 123 -1.54 6.02 -11.08
N VAL A 124 -1.08 6.73 -10.04
CA VAL A 124 0.29 7.27 -10.01
C VAL A 124 1.32 6.17 -9.78
N GLU A 125 0.92 5.00 -9.31
CA GLU A 125 1.81 3.85 -9.22
C GLU A 125 1.10 2.56 -9.65
N GLU A 126 1.20 2.23 -10.94
CA GLU A 126 1.25 0.83 -11.38
C GLU A 126 2.62 0.23 -11.01
N VAL A 127 3.03 0.29 -9.74
CA VAL A 127 3.89 -0.81 -9.28
C VAL A 127 2.92 -1.98 -9.19
N ASP A 128 3.03 -2.90 -10.14
CA ASP A 128 2.20 -4.10 -10.28
C ASP A 128 2.23 -4.96 -8.99
N TYR A 129 1.56 -4.51 -7.93
CA TYR A 129 1.04 -5.37 -6.88
C TYR A 129 -0.25 -6.01 -7.39
N GLN A 130 -0.14 -6.61 -8.59
CA GLN A 130 -1.08 -7.62 -9.01
C GLN A 130 -0.91 -8.75 -8.00
N SER A 131 -1.91 -8.98 -7.15
CA SER A 131 -2.12 -10.35 -6.68
C SER A 131 -2.10 -11.19 -7.95
N GLY A 132 -1.35 -12.29 -8.01
CA GLY A 132 -1.04 -13.00 -9.26
C GLY A 132 -2.25 -13.56 -10.03
N GLU A 133 -3.48 -13.18 -9.67
CA GLU A 133 -4.76 -13.58 -10.21
C GLU A 133 -5.52 -12.38 -10.81
N GLU A 134 -6.06 -12.54 -12.03
CA GLU A 134 -6.80 -11.50 -12.75
C GLU A 134 -8.04 -10.99 -11.97
N GLY A 135 -8.11 -9.66 -11.81
CA GLY A 135 -9.29 -8.94 -11.30
C GLY A 135 -9.34 -8.73 -9.79
N TRP A 136 -8.33 -9.17 -9.04
CA TRP A 136 -8.19 -8.86 -7.62
C TRP A 136 -7.35 -7.61 -7.42
N ILE A 137 -7.82 -6.72 -6.53
CA ILE A 137 -7.08 -5.52 -6.13
C ILE A 137 -6.79 -5.55 -4.64
N LEU A 138 -5.63 -5.04 -4.22
CA LEU A 138 -5.34 -4.83 -2.81
C LEU A 138 -6.25 -3.73 -2.25
N TRP A 139 -6.67 -3.92 -1.00
CA TRP A 139 -7.62 -3.05 -0.32
C TRP A 139 -7.28 -2.92 1.15
N ASP A 140 -7.29 -1.69 1.65
CA ASP A 140 -7.04 -1.40 3.07
C ASP A 140 -8.16 -1.95 3.95
N LEU A 141 -7.79 -2.47 5.11
CA LEU A 141 -8.74 -3.13 6.00
C LEU A 141 -9.80 -2.18 6.56
N THR A 142 -9.47 -0.91 6.75
CA THR A 142 -10.36 0.13 7.29
C THR A 142 -11.11 0.89 6.20
N ARG A 143 -10.81 0.63 4.91
CA ARG A 143 -11.50 1.27 3.79
C ARG A 143 -12.82 0.56 3.53
N ALA A 144 -13.92 1.30 3.55
CA ALA A 144 -15.25 0.76 3.31
C ALA A 144 -15.39 0.17 1.89
N LEU A 145 -16.17 -0.91 1.76
CA LEU A 145 -16.41 -1.62 0.50
C LEU A 145 -17.41 -0.85 -0.38
N GLU A 146 -17.20 -0.88 -1.70
CA GLU A 146 -17.96 -0.07 -2.67
C GLU A 146 -19.13 -0.83 -3.35
N GLY A 147 -19.36 -2.10 -3.03
CA GLY A 147 -20.33 -2.95 -3.72
C GLY A 147 -20.18 -4.43 -3.41
N ASP A 148 -20.94 -5.27 -4.13
CA ASP A 148 -20.83 -6.73 -4.02
C ASP A 148 -19.46 -7.18 -4.47
N CYS A 149 -18.81 -8.00 -3.66
CA CYS A 149 -17.45 -8.41 -3.91
C CYS A 149 -17.13 -9.80 -3.36
N GLU A 150 -16.04 -10.35 -3.86
CA GLU A 150 -15.31 -11.43 -3.24
C GLU A 150 -14.17 -10.84 -2.41
N LEU A 151 -13.96 -11.36 -1.21
CA LEU A 151 -13.00 -10.85 -0.24
C LEU A 151 -12.03 -11.96 0.17
N LYS A 152 -10.74 -11.72 -0.01
CA LYS A 152 -9.66 -12.52 0.58
C LYS A 152 -8.98 -11.69 1.68
N LEU A 153 -8.73 -12.31 2.83
CA LEU A 153 -8.06 -11.69 3.96
C LEU A 153 -6.67 -12.31 4.08
N HIS A 154 -5.64 -11.46 4.07
CA HIS A 154 -4.24 -11.90 4.07
C HIS A 154 -3.60 -11.60 5.42
N THR A 155 -2.91 -12.59 5.94
CA THR A 155 -2.09 -12.52 7.14
C THR A 155 -0.64 -12.22 6.80
N PHE A 156 0.21 -12.09 7.80
CA PHE A 156 1.65 -11.90 7.58
C PHE A 156 2.33 -13.07 6.88
N ASP A 157 1.76 -14.28 6.89
CA ASP A 157 2.40 -15.43 6.22
C ASP A 157 2.27 -15.37 4.69
N ASP A 158 1.25 -14.65 4.21
CA ASP A 158 0.93 -14.47 2.80
C ASP A 158 1.88 -13.47 2.11
N LYS A 159 2.07 -13.63 0.80
CA LYS A 159 2.96 -12.76 0.01
C LYS A 159 2.48 -11.31 0.05
N GLU A 160 1.18 -11.11 -0.14
CA GLU A 160 0.49 -9.82 -0.13
C GLU A 160 0.65 -9.15 1.25
N GLY A 161 0.43 -9.90 2.33
CA GLY A 161 0.61 -9.40 3.70
C GLY A 161 2.05 -8.96 4.00
N LYS A 162 3.06 -9.76 3.63
CA LYS A 162 4.48 -9.36 3.77
C LYS A 162 4.79 -8.10 2.98
N THR A 163 4.31 -8.04 1.74
CA THR A 163 4.59 -6.94 0.82
C THR A 163 4.06 -5.62 1.38
N VAL A 164 2.79 -5.60 1.79
CA VAL A 164 2.16 -4.42 2.38
C VAL A 164 2.82 -4.06 3.71
N PHE A 165 3.12 -5.04 4.56
CA PHE A 165 3.82 -4.80 5.82
C PHE A 165 5.18 -4.13 5.62
N TRP A 166 6.00 -4.62 4.68
CA TRP A 166 7.30 -4.03 4.40
C TRP A 166 7.20 -2.64 3.78
N HIS A 167 6.21 -2.43 2.91
CA HIS A 167 5.94 -1.11 2.34
C HIS A 167 5.55 -0.09 3.43
N SER A 168 4.61 -0.43 4.31
CA SER A 168 4.25 0.42 5.44
C SER A 168 5.42 0.67 6.41
N SER A 169 6.27 -0.34 6.63
CA SER A 169 7.47 -0.19 7.46
C SER A 169 8.48 0.79 6.86
N ALA A 170 8.61 0.80 5.53
CA ALA A 170 9.46 1.76 4.81
C ALA A 170 8.93 3.19 4.95
N HIS A 171 7.61 3.38 4.89
CA HIS A 171 6.98 4.69 5.13
C HIS A 171 7.20 5.20 6.56
N VAL A 172 7.05 4.35 7.57
CA VAL A 172 7.32 4.72 8.98
C VAL A 172 8.77 5.14 9.17
N LEU A 173 9.72 4.38 8.59
CA LEU A 173 11.13 4.77 8.61
C LEU A 173 11.34 6.10 7.88
N GLY A 174 10.66 6.29 6.75
CA GLY A 174 10.70 7.51 5.97
C GLY A 174 10.27 8.73 6.78
N GLU A 175 9.11 8.64 7.44
CA GLU A 175 8.61 9.69 8.33
C GLU A 175 9.62 10.01 9.45
N CYS A 176 10.19 9.00 10.12
CA CYS A 176 11.24 9.23 11.11
C CYS A 176 12.43 9.99 10.50
N MET A 177 12.81 9.68 9.26
CA MET A 177 13.90 10.39 8.58
C MET A 177 13.52 11.85 8.25
N GLU A 178 12.29 12.12 7.82
CA GLU A 178 11.82 13.49 7.59
C GLU A 178 11.80 14.30 8.90
N VAL A 179 11.30 13.72 9.98
CA VAL A 179 11.18 14.37 11.30
C VAL A 179 12.55 14.65 11.92
N ASP A 180 13.45 13.67 11.96
CA ASP A 180 14.72 13.81 12.70
C ASP A 180 15.82 14.49 11.88
N PHE A 181 15.80 14.31 10.56
CA PHE A 181 16.88 14.70 9.67
C PHE A 181 16.47 15.73 8.61
N GLY A 182 15.17 16.03 8.46
CA GLY A 182 14.70 17.01 7.49
C GLY A 182 14.94 16.60 6.05
N VAL A 183 15.06 15.29 5.77
CA VAL A 183 15.21 14.77 4.40
C VAL A 183 13.92 14.98 3.63
N HIS A 184 14.00 15.16 2.31
CA HIS A 184 12.80 15.18 1.46
C HIS A 184 12.60 13.81 0.86
N LEU A 185 11.54 13.11 1.27
CA LEU A 185 11.11 11.90 0.59
C LEU A 185 10.08 12.26 -0.49
N CYS A 186 10.28 11.68 -1.66
CA CYS A 186 9.46 11.84 -2.86
C CYS A 186 8.70 10.54 -3.11
#